data_AF-A0A1F5ZIM0-F1
#
_entry.id   AF-A0A1F5ZIM0-F1
#
_cell.length_a   1.000
_cell.length_b   1.000
_cell.length_c   1.000
_cell.angle_alpha   90.00
_cell.angle_beta   90.00
_cell.angle_gamma   90.00
#
_symmetry.space_group_name_H-M   'P 1'
#
loop_
_entity.id
_entity.type
_entity.pdbx_description
1 polymer ?
#
loop_
_entity_poly.entity_id
_entity_poly.type
_entity_poly.pdbx_seq_one_letter_code
_entity_poly.pdbx_strand_id
1 'polypeptide(L)'
;MKAFLRYPYQLLVIFYIVIGIALFLFSFTQVDLSLTLSKASVFQTFQKTFQHIGFYQRPLATVWYLFILVLSYLTYIYAIYSGRKKLVTEKQVWRLVGIVVVLLVLSYPAFSYDMFNYMFTAKTVLVYHKNPYDVTPLQFAGVEPWLSFMHWTHLPSAYTPLWILLTLSTYIFSFGYFLLLLWNIKVMVAAFYILAIWCIGKIGEKIDPASKVLGMIIFAFNPLVIIETLVSGHNDIAMMALALGAFYLFLIRHRLLSYMFLALSVAMKLMTIFLYPVALLGWNPLFAVIAMVIGLILVIFQREVLSWYFLWIIPFIALVPQRKYIVWLATAFSLGLLLRYAPYLYLGHWNDPVPTIKTWVTTAPILFVILLIGVKEILTHRVRASRNSSP
;
A
#
# COMPACT_ATOMS: atom_id res chain seq x y z
N MET A 1 21.57 -22.38 -6.70
CA MET A 1 21.98 -20.98 -6.44
C MET A 1 22.62 -20.27 -7.64
N LYS A 2 23.52 -20.90 -8.43
CA LYS A 2 24.14 -20.27 -9.63
C LYS A 2 23.18 -19.84 -10.74
N ALA A 3 22.09 -20.58 -10.99
CA ALA A 3 21.09 -20.23 -12.01
C ALA A 3 20.30 -18.94 -11.68
N PHE A 4 19.94 -18.73 -10.40
CA PHE A 4 19.23 -17.53 -9.92
C PHE A 4 20.04 -16.24 -10.03
N LEU A 5 21.37 -16.33 -10.16
CA LEU A 5 22.24 -15.17 -10.29
C LEU A 5 22.53 -14.83 -11.76
N ARG A 6 22.21 -15.72 -12.70
CA ARG A 6 22.54 -15.56 -14.12
C ARG A 6 21.59 -14.60 -14.84
N TYR A 7 20.30 -14.57 -14.45
CA TYR A 7 19.25 -13.78 -15.09
C TYR A 7 18.26 -13.16 -14.08
N PRO A 8 18.74 -12.30 -13.15
CA PRO A 8 17.92 -11.85 -12.03
C PRO A 8 16.72 -11.00 -12.44
N TYR A 9 16.88 -10.16 -13.47
CA TYR A 9 15.79 -9.34 -13.98
C TYR A 9 14.67 -10.18 -14.63
N GLN A 10 15.02 -11.17 -15.46
CA GLN A 10 14.05 -12.02 -16.15
C GLN A 10 13.20 -12.82 -15.16
N LEU A 11 13.82 -13.33 -14.09
CA LEU A 11 13.10 -14.01 -13.02
C LEU A 11 12.13 -13.06 -12.30
N LEU A 12 12.55 -11.83 -12.00
CA LEU A 12 11.67 -10.83 -11.40
C LEU A 12 10.47 -10.51 -12.32
N VAL A 13 10.68 -10.39 -13.64
CA VAL A 13 9.59 -10.19 -14.59
C VAL A 13 8.58 -11.34 -14.52
N ILE A 14 9.04 -12.58 -14.58
CA ILE A 14 8.16 -13.76 -14.51
C ILE A 14 7.40 -13.78 -13.18
N PHE A 15 8.09 -13.59 -12.06
CA PHE A 15 7.46 -13.62 -10.74
C PHE A 15 6.42 -12.51 -10.56
N TYR A 16 6.71 -11.26 -10.94
CA TYR A 16 5.73 -10.18 -10.84
C TYR A 16 4.54 -10.33 -11.80
N ILE A 17 4.72 -10.95 -12.97
CA ILE A 17 3.59 -11.29 -13.85
C ILE A 17 2.70 -12.34 -13.18
N VAL A 18 3.29 -13.44 -12.70
CA VAL A 18 2.54 -14.53 -12.06
C VAL A 18 1.81 -14.02 -10.81
N ILE A 19 2.49 -13.28 -9.95
CA ILE A 19 1.91 -12.70 -8.73
C ILE A 19 0.84 -11.65 -9.08
N GLY A 20 1.10 -10.79 -10.07
CA GLY A 20 0.16 -9.78 -10.51
C GLY A 20 -1.15 -10.38 -11.03
N ILE A 21 -1.06 -11.42 -11.87
CA ILE A 21 -2.22 -12.17 -12.35
C ILE A 21 -2.93 -12.88 -11.18
N ALA A 22 -2.19 -13.52 -10.28
CA ALA A 22 -2.78 -14.20 -9.14
C ALA A 22 -3.52 -13.25 -8.20
N LEU A 23 -2.95 -12.07 -7.89
CA LEU A 23 -3.60 -11.02 -7.10
C LEU A 23 -4.81 -10.43 -7.83
N PHE A 24 -4.70 -10.17 -9.13
CA PHE A 24 -5.81 -9.70 -9.95
C PHE A 24 -6.99 -10.67 -9.88
N LEU A 25 -6.77 -11.97 -10.12
CA LEU A 25 -7.81 -12.99 -10.05
C LEU A 25 -8.34 -13.16 -8.63
N PHE A 26 -7.45 -13.23 -7.63
CA PHE A 26 -7.83 -13.36 -6.22
C PHE A 26 -8.74 -12.21 -5.78
N SER A 27 -8.52 -11.00 -6.30
CA SER A 27 -9.34 -9.84 -5.94
C SER A 27 -10.83 -10.03 -6.22
N PHE A 28 -11.19 -10.81 -7.26
CA PHE A 28 -12.58 -11.11 -7.60
C PHE A 28 -13.26 -12.06 -6.63
N THR A 29 -12.50 -12.76 -5.76
CA THR A 29 -13.09 -13.57 -4.69
C THR A 29 -13.83 -12.72 -3.66
N GLN A 30 -13.51 -11.43 -3.58
CA GLN A 30 -14.05 -10.50 -2.60
C GLN A 30 -15.12 -9.57 -3.18
N VAL A 31 -15.59 -9.82 -4.41
CA VAL A 31 -16.71 -9.05 -4.99
C VAL A 31 -17.96 -9.30 -4.17
N ASP A 32 -18.59 -8.23 -3.69
CA ASP A 32 -19.79 -8.33 -2.87
C ASP A 32 -20.90 -9.12 -3.58
N LEU A 33 -21.61 -9.99 -2.84
CA LEU A 33 -22.62 -10.88 -3.41
C LEU A 33 -23.79 -10.11 -4.06
N SER A 34 -24.05 -8.87 -3.63
CA SER A 34 -25.09 -8.02 -4.19
C SER A 34 -24.62 -7.19 -5.40
N LEU A 35 -23.31 -7.18 -5.69
CA LEU A 35 -22.73 -6.41 -6.79
C LEU A 35 -22.56 -7.28 -8.05
N THR A 36 -23.17 -6.85 -9.16
CA THR A 36 -22.94 -7.46 -10.49
C THR A 36 -22.10 -6.52 -11.35
N LEU A 37 -20.87 -6.93 -11.68
CA LEU A 37 -19.94 -6.07 -12.44
C LEU A 37 -20.30 -5.97 -13.92
N SER A 38 -20.88 -7.02 -14.53
CA SER A 38 -21.21 -7.05 -15.97
C SER A 38 -22.52 -7.79 -16.25
N LYS A 39 -23.24 -7.32 -17.28
CA LYS A 39 -24.44 -8.00 -17.80
C LYS A 39 -24.12 -9.20 -18.69
N ALA A 40 -22.89 -9.31 -19.18
CA ALA A 40 -22.50 -10.41 -20.06
C ALA A 40 -22.33 -11.72 -19.28
N SER A 41 -22.96 -12.79 -19.77
CA SER A 41 -23.07 -14.08 -19.08
C SER A 41 -21.72 -14.70 -18.71
N VAL A 42 -20.73 -14.63 -19.60
CA VAL A 42 -19.37 -15.16 -19.36
C VAL A 42 -18.73 -14.50 -18.13
N PHE A 43 -18.85 -13.17 -18.01
CA PHE A 43 -18.31 -12.44 -16.87
C PHE A 43 -19.08 -12.70 -15.58
N GLN A 44 -20.39 -12.96 -15.66
CA GLN A 44 -21.16 -13.37 -14.50
C GLN A 44 -20.77 -14.76 -14.00
N THR A 45 -20.57 -15.72 -14.91
CA THR A 45 -20.09 -17.06 -14.54
C THR A 45 -18.71 -16.99 -13.90
N PHE A 46 -17.80 -16.19 -14.48
CA PHE A 46 -16.50 -15.90 -13.89
C PHE A 46 -16.66 -15.31 -12.48
N GLN A 47 -17.40 -14.21 -12.33
CA GLN A 47 -17.59 -13.54 -11.04
C GLN A 47 -18.16 -14.50 -9.99
N LYS A 48 -19.23 -15.24 -10.32
CA LYS A 48 -19.88 -16.20 -9.41
C LYS A 48 -18.94 -17.31 -8.97
N THR A 49 -18.06 -17.78 -9.86
CA THR A 49 -17.06 -18.81 -9.53
C THR A 49 -16.07 -18.30 -8.47
N PHE A 50 -15.55 -17.08 -8.65
CA PHE A 50 -14.65 -16.47 -7.67
C PHE A 50 -15.35 -16.11 -6.36
N GLN A 51 -16.58 -15.59 -6.42
CA GLN A 51 -17.42 -15.37 -5.24
C GLN A 51 -17.71 -16.66 -4.48
N HIS A 52 -17.93 -17.77 -5.18
CA HIS A 52 -18.11 -19.09 -4.54
C HIS A 52 -16.88 -19.45 -3.71
N ILE A 53 -15.67 -19.28 -4.27
CA ILE A 53 -14.43 -19.52 -3.55
C ILE A 53 -14.32 -18.59 -2.33
N GLY A 54 -14.56 -17.28 -2.50
CA GLY A 54 -14.37 -16.28 -1.44
C GLY A 54 -15.36 -16.36 -0.28
N PHE A 55 -16.64 -16.60 -0.57
CA PHE A 55 -17.71 -16.56 0.44
C PHE A 55 -18.14 -17.94 0.94
N TYR A 56 -18.01 -18.98 0.12
CA TYR A 56 -18.50 -20.33 0.43
C TYR A 56 -17.36 -21.36 0.60
N GLN A 57 -16.14 -21.06 0.15
CA GLN A 57 -14.93 -21.87 0.38
C GLN A 57 -13.83 -21.05 1.07
N ARG A 58 -14.21 -20.30 2.10
CA ARG A 58 -13.34 -19.40 2.87
C ARG A 58 -11.98 -19.99 3.30
N PRO A 59 -11.88 -21.24 3.79
CA PRO A 59 -10.58 -21.86 4.06
C PRO A 59 -9.69 -21.95 2.81
N LEU A 60 -10.25 -22.32 1.65
CA LEU A 60 -9.52 -22.39 0.39
C LEU A 60 -9.07 -20.99 -0.08
N ALA A 61 -9.96 -19.99 0.00
CA ALA A 61 -9.60 -18.60 -0.30
C ALA A 61 -8.45 -18.13 0.59
N THR A 62 -8.47 -18.46 1.88
CA THR A 62 -7.41 -18.12 2.83
C THR A 62 -6.09 -18.79 2.47
N VAL A 63 -6.10 -20.07 2.09
CA VAL A 63 -4.89 -20.79 1.65
C VAL A 63 -4.30 -20.14 0.40
N TRP A 64 -5.12 -19.80 -0.60
CA TRP A 64 -4.65 -19.11 -1.80
C TRP A 64 -4.10 -17.73 -1.49
N TYR A 65 -4.76 -16.96 -0.61
CA TYR A 65 -4.26 -15.68 -0.14
C TYR A 65 -2.87 -15.82 0.49
N LEU A 66 -2.70 -16.75 1.43
CA LEU A 66 -1.42 -16.98 2.10
C LEU A 66 -0.34 -17.45 1.14
N PHE A 67 -0.68 -18.31 0.17
CA PHE A 67 0.24 -18.75 -0.87
C PHE A 67 0.74 -17.58 -1.73
N ILE A 68 -0.18 -16.73 -2.20
CA ILE A 68 0.15 -15.52 -2.97
C ILE A 68 1.01 -14.58 -2.12
N LEU A 69 0.69 -14.43 -0.84
CA LEU A 69 1.43 -13.57 0.09
C LEU A 69 2.86 -14.06 0.29
N VAL A 70 3.06 -15.36 0.53
CA VAL A 70 4.40 -15.97 0.65
C VAL A 70 5.21 -15.74 -0.63
N LEU A 71 4.65 -16.04 -1.80
CA LEU A 71 5.33 -15.82 -3.08
C LEU A 71 5.68 -14.33 -3.30
N SER A 72 4.78 -13.43 -2.91
CA SER A 72 4.99 -11.98 -3.00
C SER A 72 6.17 -11.53 -2.14
N TYR A 73 6.27 -11.98 -0.89
CA TYR A 73 7.40 -11.63 -0.02
C TYR A 73 8.70 -12.30 -0.43
N LEU A 74 8.68 -13.55 -0.90
CA LEU A 74 9.89 -14.19 -1.44
C LEU A 74 10.41 -13.42 -2.66
N THR A 75 9.52 -13.00 -3.55
CA THR A 75 9.86 -12.18 -4.73
C THR A 75 10.36 -10.80 -4.33
N TYR A 76 9.73 -10.17 -3.33
CA TYR A 76 10.17 -8.87 -2.81
C TYR A 76 11.55 -8.94 -2.16
N ILE A 77 11.82 -9.96 -1.34
CA ILE A 77 13.14 -10.20 -0.73
C ILE A 77 14.18 -10.43 -1.84
N TYR A 78 13.84 -11.18 -2.88
CA TYR A 78 14.71 -11.39 -4.03
C TYR A 78 14.95 -10.08 -4.83
N ALA A 79 13.94 -9.22 -4.96
CA ALA A 79 14.08 -7.90 -5.57
C ALA A 79 15.01 -6.99 -4.74
N ILE A 80 14.85 -6.94 -3.42
CA ILE A 80 15.75 -6.22 -2.51
C ILE A 80 17.18 -6.76 -2.62
N TYR A 81 17.35 -8.08 -2.64
CA TYR A 81 18.65 -8.72 -2.83
C TYR A 81 19.30 -8.29 -4.15
N SER A 82 18.54 -8.35 -5.25
CA SER A 82 19.00 -7.95 -6.58
C SER A 82 19.38 -6.47 -6.63
N GLY A 83 18.60 -5.59 -5.99
CA GLY A 83 18.90 -4.17 -5.84
C GLY A 83 20.16 -3.91 -5.02
N ARG A 84 20.34 -4.59 -3.88
CA ARG A 84 21.55 -4.51 -3.03
C ARG A 84 22.80 -4.94 -3.77
N LYS A 85 22.68 -5.95 -4.63
CA LYS A 85 23.78 -6.46 -5.47
C LYS A 85 23.94 -5.69 -6.79
N LYS A 86 23.14 -4.63 -7.00
CA LYS A 86 23.14 -3.81 -8.24
C LYS A 86 22.94 -4.64 -9.51
N LEU A 87 22.18 -5.72 -9.40
CA LEU A 87 21.88 -6.65 -10.50
C LEU A 87 20.71 -6.17 -11.38
N VAL A 88 20.04 -5.10 -10.97
CA VAL A 88 18.91 -4.49 -11.68
C VAL A 88 19.15 -3.00 -11.82
N THR A 89 18.80 -2.49 -13.00
CA THR A 89 18.92 -1.07 -13.36
C THR A 89 17.62 -0.31 -13.08
N GLU A 90 17.70 1.01 -13.01
CA GLU A 90 16.52 1.88 -12.86
C GLU A 90 15.49 1.67 -13.99
N LYS A 91 15.95 1.53 -15.25
CA LYS A 91 15.08 1.25 -16.40
C LYS A 91 14.31 -0.06 -16.23
N GLN A 92 14.96 -1.08 -15.69
CA GLN A 92 14.33 -2.37 -15.40
C GLN A 92 13.32 -2.27 -14.25
N VAL A 93 13.61 -1.49 -13.21
CA VAL A 93 12.64 -1.19 -12.14
C VAL A 93 11.38 -0.53 -12.72
N TRP A 94 11.53 0.49 -13.57
CA TRP A 94 10.36 1.14 -14.20
C TRP A 94 9.55 0.20 -15.09
N ARG A 95 10.20 -0.71 -15.81
CA ARG A 95 9.48 -1.76 -16.58
C ARG A 95 8.66 -2.68 -15.68
N LEU A 96 9.24 -3.13 -14.56
CA LEU A 96 8.54 -3.94 -13.57
C LEU A 96 7.37 -3.19 -12.92
N VAL A 97 7.56 -1.91 -12.58
CA VAL A 97 6.48 -1.03 -12.09
C VAL A 97 5.34 -0.96 -13.11
N GLY A 98 5.65 -0.73 -14.39
CA GLY A 98 4.66 -0.71 -15.45
C GLY A 98 3.87 -2.02 -15.57
N ILE A 99 4.56 -3.17 -15.51
CA ILE A 99 3.91 -4.49 -15.52
C ILE A 99 2.94 -4.64 -14.34
N VAL A 100 3.40 -4.35 -13.12
CA VAL A 100 2.58 -4.48 -11.91
C VAL A 100 1.37 -3.56 -11.95
N VAL A 101 1.55 -2.30 -12.37
CA VAL A 101 0.46 -1.32 -12.49
C VAL A 101 -0.57 -1.77 -13.52
N VAL A 102 -0.14 -2.18 -14.73
CA VAL A 102 -1.06 -2.62 -15.79
C VAL A 102 -1.88 -3.84 -15.35
N LEU A 103 -1.25 -4.80 -14.68
CA LEU A 103 -1.96 -6.00 -14.21
C LEU A 103 -2.96 -5.69 -13.09
N LEU A 104 -2.63 -4.77 -12.19
CA LEU A 104 -3.41 -4.58 -10.96
C LEU A 104 -4.37 -3.40 -11.01
N VAL A 105 -4.20 -2.41 -11.89
CA VAL A 105 -5.09 -1.23 -11.94
C VAL A 105 -6.56 -1.65 -12.18
N LEU A 106 -6.79 -2.73 -12.93
CA LEU A 106 -8.13 -3.27 -13.20
C LEU A 106 -8.65 -4.27 -12.15
N SER A 107 -7.86 -4.61 -11.13
CA SER A 107 -8.30 -5.52 -10.06
C SER A 107 -9.46 -4.93 -9.23
N TYR A 108 -10.21 -5.78 -8.54
CA TYR A 108 -11.26 -5.35 -7.62
C TYR A 108 -10.66 -4.88 -6.27
N PRO A 109 -11.23 -3.87 -5.58
CA PRO A 109 -10.78 -3.43 -4.25
C PRO A 109 -11.08 -4.46 -3.16
N ALA A 110 -10.31 -5.55 -3.14
CA ALA A 110 -10.64 -6.75 -2.39
C ALA A 110 -10.48 -6.65 -0.87
N PHE A 111 -9.67 -5.71 -0.38
CA PHE A 111 -9.31 -5.63 1.04
C PHE A 111 -9.81 -4.34 1.72
N SER A 112 -10.62 -3.53 1.03
CA SER A 112 -11.18 -2.29 1.57
C SER A 112 -12.46 -1.88 0.87
N TYR A 113 -13.42 -1.39 1.65
CA TYR A 113 -14.66 -0.79 1.15
C TYR A 113 -14.56 0.73 0.99
N ASP A 114 -13.42 1.34 1.33
CA ASP A 114 -13.21 2.79 1.21
C ASP A 114 -13.41 3.27 -0.23
N MET A 115 -13.08 2.43 -1.22
CA MET A 115 -13.31 2.71 -2.63
C MET A 115 -14.77 3.09 -2.90
N PHE A 116 -15.73 2.32 -2.39
CA PHE A 116 -17.14 2.63 -2.58
C PHE A 116 -17.57 3.90 -1.84
N ASN A 117 -16.96 4.19 -0.68
CA ASN A 117 -17.20 5.43 0.03
C ASN A 117 -16.62 6.65 -0.74
N TYR A 118 -15.48 6.53 -1.43
CA TYR A 118 -14.97 7.58 -2.32
C TYR A 118 -15.96 7.87 -3.45
N MET A 119 -16.41 6.80 -4.13
CA MET A 119 -17.36 6.88 -5.24
C MET A 119 -18.68 7.50 -4.80
N PHE A 120 -19.20 7.04 -3.66
CA PHE A 120 -20.47 7.53 -3.13
C PHE A 120 -20.37 8.97 -2.63
N THR A 121 -19.26 9.36 -2.00
CA THR A 121 -19.02 10.75 -1.59
C THR A 121 -19.10 11.70 -2.78
N ALA A 122 -18.50 11.33 -3.92
CA ALA A 122 -18.61 12.12 -5.14
C ALA A 122 -20.05 12.17 -5.68
N LYS A 123 -20.79 11.05 -5.61
CA LYS A 123 -22.21 10.97 -5.98
C LYS A 123 -23.08 11.87 -5.09
N THR A 124 -22.84 11.91 -3.77
CA THR A 124 -23.52 12.80 -2.81
C THR A 124 -23.39 14.27 -3.21
N VAL A 125 -22.21 14.68 -3.64
CA VAL A 125 -21.97 16.07 -4.07
C VAL A 125 -22.60 16.35 -5.44
N LEU A 126 -22.33 15.50 -6.44
CA LEU A 126 -22.64 15.81 -7.84
C LEU A 126 -24.06 15.44 -8.27
N VAL A 127 -24.65 14.40 -7.68
CA VAL A 127 -26.00 13.91 -8.04
C VAL A 127 -27.03 14.35 -7.02
N TYR A 128 -26.73 14.16 -5.73
CA TYR A 128 -27.67 14.51 -4.66
C TYR A 128 -27.60 15.97 -4.23
N HIS A 129 -26.57 16.72 -4.67
CA HIS A 129 -26.34 18.12 -4.31
C HIS A 129 -26.36 18.35 -2.80
N LYS A 130 -25.84 17.38 -2.04
CA LYS A 130 -25.71 17.44 -0.58
C LYS A 130 -24.27 17.58 -0.16
N ASN A 131 -24.08 18.19 1.00
CA ASN A 131 -22.79 18.22 1.68
C ASN A 131 -22.52 16.83 2.32
N PRO A 132 -21.46 16.10 1.91
CA PRO A 132 -21.18 14.76 2.43
C PRO A 132 -20.76 14.74 3.91
N TYR A 133 -20.56 15.89 4.54
CA TYR A 133 -20.34 15.99 5.99
C TYR A 133 -21.64 16.06 6.79
N ASP A 134 -22.76 16.41 6.15
CA ASP A 134 -24.06 16.61 6.81
C ASP A 134 -25.00 15.42 6.63
N VAL A 135 -24.74 14.57 5.63
CA VAL A 135 -25.57 13.41 5.29
C VAL A 135 -24.76 12.13 5.32
N THR A 136 -25.44 11.03 5.65
CA THR A 136 -24.86 9.68 5.59
C THR A 136 -25.42 8.93 4.38
N PRO A 137 -24.69 7.93 3.83
CA PRO A 137 -25.23 7.11 2.74
C PRO A 137 -26.58 6.47 3.04
N LEU A 138 -26.80 6.03 4.28
CA LEU A 138 -28.04 5.37 4.70
C LEU A 138 -29.29 6.26 4.57
N GLN A 139 -29.15 7.59 4.61
CA GLN A 139 -30.27 8.51 4.41
C GLN A 139 -30.85 8.47 3.00
N PHE A 140 -30.13 7.87 2.04
CA PHE A 140 -30.60 7.65 0.66
C PHE A 140 -31.22 6.26 0.46
N ALA A 141 -31.52 5.54 1.55
CA ALA A 141 -32.21 4.26 1.49
C ALA A 141 -33.55 4.38 0.74
N GLY A 142 -33.87 3.36 -0.06
CA GLY A 142 -35.06 3.30 -0.90
C GLY A 142 -34.90 3.89 -2.30
N VAL A 143 -33.91 4.76 -2.53
CA VAL A 143 -33.62 5.32 -3.87
C VAL A 143 -32.24 4.96 -4.40
N GLU A 144 -31.27 4.68 -3.50
CA GLU A 144 -29.90 4.34 -3.89
C GLU A 144 -29.65 2.83 -3.87
N PRO A 145 -29.45 2.18 -5.04
CA PRO A 145 -29.11 0.75 -5.08
C PRO A 145 -27.71 0.41 -4.55
N TRP A 146 -26.76 1.37 -4.52
CA TRP A 146 -25.38 1.10 -4.08
C TRP A 146 -25.27 0.69 -2.61
N LEU A 147 -26.27 1.04 -1.79
CA LEU A 147 -26.31 0.69 -0.38
C LEU A 147 -26.33 -0.83 -0.12
N SER A 148 -26.65 -1.64 -1.13
CA SER A 148 -26.64 -3.11 -1.04
C SER A 148 -25.23 -3.71 -0.88
N PHE A 149 -24.20 -3.11 -1.49
CA PHE A 149 -22.81 -3.59 -1.43
C PHE A 149 -21.86 -2.64 -0.67
N MET A 150 -22.31 -1.42 -0.36
CA MET A 150 -21.52 -0.47 0.41
C MET A 150 -21.41 -0.89 1.88
N HIS A 151 -20.26 -0.55 2.47
CA HIS A 151 -20.04 -0.64 3.91
C HIS A 151 -19.81 0.78 4.47
N TRP A 152 -19.99 0.95 5.79
CA TRP A 152 -19.90 2.25 6.48
C TRP A 152 -20.97 3.27 6.08
N THR A 153 -22.18 2.79 5.78
CA THR A 153 -23.30 3.64 5.32
C THR A 153 -23.90 4.54 6.41
N HIS A 154 -23.56 4.30 7.69
CA HIS A 154 -24.10 4.99 8.85
C HIS A 154 -23.28 6.21 9.29
N LEU A 155 -22.15 6.50 8.63
CA LEU A 155 -21.27 7.62 8.98
C LEU A 155 -21.25 8.67 7.85
N PRO A 156 -21.10 9.97 8.18
CA PRO A 156 -20.79 10.98 7.19
C PRO A 156 -19.35 10.80 6.66
N SER A 157 -18.99 11.52 5.61
CA SER A 157 -17.65 11.44 5.02
C SER A 157 -16.57 11.81 6.05
N ALA A 158 -15.61 10.91 6.25
CA ALA A 158 -14.40 11.15 7.03
C ALA A 158 -13.24 11.71 6.18
N TYR A 159 -13.47 11.93 4.89
CA TYR A 159 -12.45 12.37 3.95
C TYR A 159 -12.30 13.88 3.93
N THR A 160 -11.09 14.38 3.68
CA THR A 160 -10.84 15.82 3.61
C THR A 160 -11.41 16.44 2.33
N PRO A 161 -11.67 17.76 2.32
CA PRO A 161 -12.20 18.43 1.12
C PRO A 161 -11.34 18.25 -0.12
N LEU A 162 -10.01 18.21 0.03
CA LEU A 162 -9.10 18.04 -1.11
C LEU A 162 -9.21 16.64 -1.73
N TRP A 163 -9.33 15.59 -0.92
CA TRP A 163 -9.58 14.25 -1.45
C TRP A 163 -10.95 14.16 -2.13
N ILE A 164 -11.99 14.75 -1.52
CA ILE A 164 -13.32 14.78 -2.12
C ILE A 164 -13.26 15.45 -3.50
N LEU A 165 -12.62 16.61 -3.62
CA LEU A 165 -12.45 17.31 -4.90
C LEU A 165 -11.84 16.41 -5.99
N LEU A 166 -10.82 15.61 -5.65
CA LEU A 166 -10.23 14.66 -6.58
C LEU A 166 -11.23 13.58 -7.01
N THR A 167 -12.01 13.04 -6.08
CA THR A 167 -13.05 12.06 -6.42
C THR A 167 -14.13 12.64 -7.32
N LEU A 168 -14.47 13.93 -7.19
CA LEU A 168 -15.43 14.60 -8.09
C LEU A 168 -14.96 14.55 -9.54
N SER A 169 -13.67 14.81 -9.78
CA SER A 169 -13.10 14.78 -11.14
C SER A 169 -13.23 13.39 -11.75
N THR A 170 -12.92 12.33 -10.99
CA THR A 170 -13.05 10.94 -11.45
C THR A 170 -14.49 10.54 -11.75
N TYR A 171 -15.45 11.12 -11.02
CA TYR A 171 -16.88 10.92 -11.24
C TYR A 171 -17.36 11.59 -12.52
N ILE A 172 -16.95 12.83 -12.79
CA ILE A 172 -17.30 13.53 -14.03
C ILE A 172 -16.82 12.73 -15.25
N PHE A 173 -15.57 12.25 -15.22
CA PHE A 173 -15.00 11.43 -16.30
C PHE A 173 -15.50 9.97 -16.33
N SER A 174 -16.41 9.59 -15.43
CA SER A 174 -17.03 8.26 -15.46
C SER A 174 -18.30 8.20 -16.32
N PHE A 175 -18.85 9.37 -16.70
CA PHE A 175 -20.09 9.47 -17.49
C PHE A 175 -21.27 8.67 -16.89
N GLY A 176 -21.30 8.53 -15.56
CA GLY A 176 -22.33 7.77 -14.84
C GLY A 176 -22.13 6.25 -14.81
N TYR A 177 -21.07 5.71 -15.41
CA TYR A 177 -20.77 4.28 -15.38
C TYR A 177 -19.97 3.90 -14.13
N PHE A 178 -20.53 2.99 -13.32
CA PHE A 178 -19.93 2.53 -12.07
C PHE A 178 -18.50 1.99 -12.21
N LEU A 179 -18.26 1.06 -13.16
CA LEU A 179 -16.93 0.47 -13.36
C LEU A 179 -15.92 1.51 -13.84
N LEU A 180 -16.34 2.43 -14.70
CA LEU A 180 -15.46 3.48 -15.19
C LEU A 180 -15.07 4.45 -14.05
N LEU A 181 -16.01 4.79 -13.17
CA LEU A 181 -15.73 5.55 -11.95
C LEU A 181 -14.70 4.82 -11.06
N LEU A 182 -14.93 3.53 -10.78
CA LEU A 182 -14.02 2.71 -9.99
C LEU A 182 -12.61 2.72 -10.61
N TRP A 183 -12.49 2.45 -11.91
CA TRP A 183 -11.21 2.44 -12.59
C TRP A 183 -10.56 3.81 -12.69
N ASN A 184 -11.32 4.89 -12.87
CA ASN A 184 -10.79 6.26 -12.87
C ASN A 184 -10.12 6.59 -11.53
N ILE A 185 -10.75 6.23 -10.40
CA ILE A 185 -10.13 6.38 -9.08
C ILE A 185 -8.87 5.51 -8.98
N LYS A 186 -8.92 4.25 -9.43
CA LYS A 186 -7.74 3.36 -9.40
C LYS A 186 -6.58 3.87 -10.25
N VAL A 187 -6.85 4.42 -11.43
CA VAL A 187 -5.84 5.06 -12.29
C VAL A 187 -5.25 6.30 -11.61
N MET A 188 -6.08 7.13 -10.98
CA MET A 188 -5.61 8.29 -10.21
C MET A 188 -4.69 7.87 -9.04
N VAL A 189 -5.09 6.86 -8.27
CA VAL A 189 -4.28 6.30 -7.17
C VAL A 189 -2.97 5.70 -7.70
N ALA A 190 -3.02 4.96 -8.82
CA ALA A 190 -1.83 4.43 -9.48
C ALA A 190 -0.88 5.53 -9.98
N ALA A 191 -1.40 6.67 -10.44
CA ALA A 191 -0.60 7.82 -10.82
C ALA A 191 0.16 8.42 -9.62
N PHE A 192 -0.49 8.52 -8.45
CA PHE A 192 0.19 8.93 -7.22
C PHE A 192 1.23 7.92 -6.75
N TYR A 193 0.98 6.62 -6.91
CA TYR A 193 1.96 5.58 -6.64
C TYR A 193 3.21 5.71 -7.53
N ILE A 194 3.02 5.92 -8.84
CA ILE A 194 4.12 6.19 -9.78
C ILE A 194 4.86 7.47 -9.40
N LEU A 195 4.14 8.55 -9.06
CA LEU A 195 4.72 9.82 -8.63
C LEU A 195 5.57 9.64 -7.37
N ALA A 196 5.11 8.87 -6.38
CA ALA A 196 5.88 8.56 -5.18
C ALA A 196 7.18 7.82 -5.50
N ILE A 197 7.15 6.82 -6.39
CA ILE A 197 8.37 6.10 -6.85
C ILE A 197 9.33 7.07 -7.55
N TRP A 198 8.80 7.94 -8.41
CA TRP A 198 9.60 8.93 -9.11
C TRP A 198 10.26 9.92 -8.13
N CYS A 199 9.51 10.44 -7.15
CA CYS A 199 10.06 11.31 -6.12
C CYS A 199 11.13 10.59 -5.28
N ILE A 200 10.93 9.33 -4.90
CA ILE A 200 11.94 8.53 -4.19
C ILE A 200 13.22 8.41 -5.02
N GLY A 201 13.10 8.13 -6.32
CA GLY A 201 14.23 8.10 -7.24
C GLY A 201 14.96 9.44 -7.31
N LYS A 202 14.22 10.55 -7.42
CA LYS A 202 14.78 11.90 -7.52
C LYS A 202 15.43 12.40 -6.23
N ILE A 203 14.84 12.07 -5.08
CA ILE A 203 15.45 12.33 -3.77
C ILE A 203 16.71 11.49 -3.61
N GLY A 204 16.63 10.18 -3.89
CA GLY A 204 17.77 9.26 -3.84
C GLY A 204 18.94 9.72 -4.69
N GLU A 205 18.68 10.25 -5.89
CA GLU A 205 19.70 10.85 -6.77
C GLU A 205 20.44 12.05 -6.14
N LYS A 206 19.82 12.74 -5.18
CA LYS A 206 20.42 13.89 -4.49
C LYS A 206 21.11 13.50 -3.17
N ILE A 207 20.58 12.51 -2.44
CA ILE A 207 21.04 12.19 -1.08
C ILE A 207 21.95 10.96 -1.00
N ASP A 208 21.73 9.94 -1.84
CA ASP A 208 22.52 8.70 -1.90
C ASP A 208 22.34 8.03 -3.28
N PRO A 209 23.03 8.52 -4.33
CA PRO A 209 22.90 7.98 -5.69
C PRO A 209 23.22 6.50 -5.78
N ALA A 210 24.14 6.00 -4.93
CA ALA A 210 24.58 4.61 -4.95
C ALA A 210 23.48 3.63 -4.54
N SER A 211 22.54 4.08 -3.70
CA SER A 211 21.43 3.25 -3.21
C SER A 211 20.06 3.65 -3.79
N LYS A 212 20.00 4.64 -4.70
CA LYS A 212 18.76 5.12 -5.36
C LYS A 212 17.85 3.98 -5.83
N VAL A 213 18.40 3.06 -6.63
CA VAL A 213 17.63 1.95 -7.22
C VAL A 213 17.10 1.00 -6.14
N LEU A 214 17.89 0.75 -5.10
CA LEU A 214 17.46 -0.07 -3.96
C LEU A 214 16.32 0.60 -3.18
N GLY A 215 16.36 1.93 -3.00
CA GLY A 215 15.26 2.68 -2.41
C GLY A 215 13.96 2.55 -3.21
N MET A 216 14.03 2.75 -4.53
CA MET A 216 12.88 2.55 -5.41
C MET A 216 12.30 1.14 -5.30
N ILE A 217 13.15 0.10 -5.25
CA ILE A 217 12.73 -1.30 -5.09
C ILE A 217 12.04 -1.54 -3.74
N ILE A 218 12.61 -1.03 -2.65
CA ILE A 218 12.06 -1.20 -1.30
C ILE A 218 10.64 -0.66 -1.23
N PHE A 219 10.36 0.48 -1.87
CA PHE A 219 9.02 1.07 -1.89
C PHE A 219 8.10 0.40 -2.91
N ALA A 220 8.49 0.42 -4.19
CA ALA A 220 7.64 -0.01 -5.30
C ALA A 220 7.21 -1.47 -5.16
N PHE A 221 8.10 -2.34 -4.70
CA PHE A 221 7.83 -3.77 -4.72
C PHE A 221 7.44 -4.35 -3.38
N ASN A 222 7.26 -3.52 -2.35
CA ASN A 222 6.74 -4.00 -1.08
C ASN A 222 5.31 -4.54 -1.29
N PRO A 223 5.01 -5.81 -0.94
CA PRO A 223 3.68 -6.37 -1.17
C PRO A 223 2.54 -5.57 -0.53
N LEU A 224 2.76 -4.97 0.65
CA LEU A 224 1.77 -4.09 1.28
C LEU A 224 1.55 -2.83 0.45
N VAL A 225 2.60 -2.20 -0.06
CA VAL A 225 2.43 -1.02 -0.92
C VAL A 225 1.63 -1.38 -2.16
N ILE A 226 1.96 -2.49 -2.84
CA ILE A 226 1.24 -2.95 -4.03
C ILE A 226 -0.23 -3.22 -3.70
N ILE A 227 -0.52 -3.99 -2.66
CA ILE A 227 -1.89 -4.40 -2.32
C ILE A 227 -2.71 -3.18 -1.87
N GLU A 228 -2.20 -2.37 -0.93
CA GLU A 228 -2.98 -1.27 -0.37
C GLU A 228 -3.19 -0.13 -1.37
N THR A 229 -2.29 0.07 -2.34
CA THR A 229 -2.42 1.13 -3.33
C THR A 229 -3.07 0.67 -4.63
N LEU A 230 -2.60 -0.41 -5.25
CA LEU A 230 -3.05 -0.82 -6.59
C LEU A 230 -4.24 -1.79 -6.55
N VAL A 231 -4.40 -2.57 -5.48
CA VAL A 231 -5.58 -3.45 -5.31
C VAL A 231 -6.67 -2.70 -4.56
N SER A 232 -6.43 -2.33 -3.30
CA SER A 232 -7.43 -1.68 -2.43
C SER A 232 -7.75 -0.24 -2.83
N GLY A 233 -6.78 0.50 -3.39
CA GLY A 233 -6.99 1.86 -3.85
C GLY A 233 -6.97 2.93 -2.75
N HIS A 234 -6.25 2.72 -1.64
CA HIS A 234 -6.22 3.67 -0.53
C HIS A 234 -5.61 5.02 -0.91
N ASN A 235 -6.26 6.10 -0.46
CA ASN A 235 -5.87 7.48 -0.77
C ASN A 235 -4.57 7.94 -0.08
N ASP A 236 -4.06 7.18 0.88
CA ASP A 236 -2.83 7.46 1.62
C ASP A 236 -1.62 7.69 0.70
N ILE A 237 -1.59 7.03 -0.45
CA ILE A 237 -0.51 7.23 -1.42
C ILE A 237 -0.52 8.63 -2.03
N ALA A 238 -1.69 9.28 -2.16
CA ALA A 238 -1.80 10.63 -2.70
C ALA A 238 -1.16 11.65 -1.75
N MET A 239 -1.45 11.57 -0.45
CA MET A 239 -0.78 12.42 0.53
C MET A 239 0.74 12.17 0.54
N MET A 240 1.16 10.91 0.38
CA MET A 240 2.58 10.57 0.44
C MET A 240 3.36 11.00 -0.79
N ALA A 241 2.76 10.93 -1.98
CA ALA A 241 3.34 11.47 -3.19
C ALA A 241 3.56 12.99 -3.08
N LEU A 242 2.59 13.72 -2.51
CA LEU A 242 2.73 15.16 -2.25
C LEU A 242 3.81 15.47 -1.22
N ALA A 243 3.90 14.70 -0.13
CA ALA A 243 4.94 14.86 0.90
C ALA A 243 6.35 14.57 0.35
N LEU A 244 6.51 13.54 -0.48
CA LEU A 244 7.77 13.26 -1.17
C LEU A 244 8.09 14.35 -2.20
N GLY A 245 7.08 14.88 -2.90
CA GLY A 245 7.22 16.03 -3.79
C GLY A 245 7.75 17.26 -3.04
N ALA A 246 7.23 17.53 -1.84
CA ALA A 246 7.73 18.58 -0.96
C ALA A 246 9.21 18.40 -0.63
N PHE A 247 9.60 17.19 -0.20
CA PHE A 247 11.01 16.87 0.08
C PHE A 247 11.88 17.08 -1.17
N TYR A 248 11.48 16.57 -2.33
CA TYR A 248 12.24 16.77 -3.56
C TYR A 248 12.41 18.26 -3.90
N LEU A 249 11.33 19.05 -3.87
CA LEU A 249 11.35 20.50 -4.13
C LEU A 249 12.28 21.25 -3.17
N PHE A 250 12.33 20.83 -1.90
CA PHE A 250 13.25 21.39 -0.93
C PHE A 250 14.71 21.17 -1.32
N LEU A 251 15.05 19.95 -1.77
CA LEU A 251 16.42 19.60 -2.18
C LEU A 251 16.89 20.38 -3.40
N ILE A 252 15.99 20.71 -4.32
CA ILE A 252 16.27 21.57 -5.48
C ILE A 252 16.06 23.07 -5.21
N ARG A 253 16.04 23.48 -3.93
CA ARG A 253 15.99 24.88 -3.46
C ARG A 253 14.69 25.65 -3.73
N HIS A 254 13.61 24.98 -4.14
CA HIS A 254 12.28 25.59 -4.30
C HIS A 254 11.47 25.54 -2.99
N ARG A 255 11.92 26.29 -1.96
CA ARG A 255 11.36 26.21 -0.59
C ARG A 255 9.87 26.54 -0.49
N LEU A 256 9.41 27.60 -1.16
CA LEU A 256 8.00 27.98 -1.14
C LEU A 256 7.12 26.85 -1.69
N LEU A 257 7.48 26.30 -2.85
CA LEU A 257 6.76 25.16 -3.44
C LEU A 257 6.83 23.92 -2.56
N SER A 258 7.97 23.66 -1.90
CA SER A 258 8.08 22.58 -0.92
C SER A 258 7.03 22.73 0.19
N TYR A 259 6.92 23.91 0.80
CA TYR A 259 5.94 24.14 1.87
C TYR A 259 4.50 24.08 1.36
N MET A 260 4.23 24.58 0.14
CA MET A 260 2.90 24.44 -0.49
C MET A 260 2.54 22.97 -0.73
N PHE A 261 3.47 22.17 -1.25
CA PHE A 261 3.25 20.73 -1.46
C PHE A 261 3.03 19.98 -0.15
N LEU A 262 3.75 20.36 0.91
CA LEU A 262 3.53 19.78 2.24
C LEU A 262 2.15 20.20 2.79
N ALA A 263 1.75 21.46 2.64
CA ALA A 263 0.42 21.91 3.03
C ALA A 263 -0.69 21.16 2.26
N LEU A 264 -0.52 20.94 0.96
CA LEU A 264 -1.43 20.11 0.16
C LEU A 264 -1.45 18.65 0.61
N SER A 265 -0.30 18.10 1.02
CA SER A 265 -0.23 16.77 1.60
C SER A 265 -1.05 16.69 2.90
N VAL A 266 -0.92 17.68 3.79
CA VAL A 266 -1.72 17.74 5.03
C VAL A 266 -3.21 17.93 4.73
N ALA A 267 -3.54 18.77 3.76
CA ALA A 267 -4.92 18.95 3.30
C ALA A 267 -5.49 17.68 2.66
N MET A 268 -4.66 16.83 2.05
CA MET A 268 -5.06 15.52 1.54
C MET A 268 -5.41 14.57 2.68
N LYS A 269 -4.59 14.56 3.73
CA LYS A 269 -4.83 13.80 4.95
C LYS A 269 -3.95 14.36 6.06
N LEU A 270 -4.53 14.65 7.22
CA LEU A 270 -3.87 15.38 8.31
C LEU A 270 -2.55 14.75 8.79
N MET A 271 -2.35 13.44 8.57
CA MET A 271 -1.22 12.69 9.10
C MET A 271 0.16 13.20 8.67
N THR A 272 0.31 13.86 7.53
CA THR A 272 1.62 14.41 7.14
C THR A 272 1.97 15.71 7.86
N ILE A 273 1.12 16.20 8.78
CA ILE A 273 1.44 17.36 9.64
C ILE A 273 2.68 17.11 10.50
N PHE A 274 2.94 15.85 10.87
CA PHE A 274 4.12 15.45 11.63
C PHE A 274 5.43 15.69 10.85
N LEU A 275 5.38 15.92 9.53
CA LEU A 275 6.56 16.25 8.73
C LEU A 275 6.94 17.74 8.76
N TYR A 276 6.12 18.63 9.30
CA TYR A 276 6.45 20.06 9.40
C TYR A 276 7.75 20.32 10.17
N PRO A 277 7.98 19.75 11.37
CA PRO A 277 9.26 19.87 12.06
C PRO A 277 10.45 19.44 11.19
N VAL A 278 10.28 18.37 10.40
CA VAL A 278 11.32 17.86 9.50
C VAL A 278 11.58 18.83 8.35
N ALA A 279 10.54 19.43 7.79
CA ALA A 279 10.67 20.42 6.72
C ALA A 279 11.34 21.71 7.20
N LEU A 280 11.06 22.16 8.43
CA LEU A 280 11.62 23.37 9.02
C LEU A 280 13.09 23.20 9.44
N LEU A 281 13.44 22.05 10.00
CA LEU A 281 14.81 21.74 10.46
C LEU A 281 15.76 21.32 9.33
N GLY A 282 15.26 21.23 8.10
CA GLY A 282 15.98 20.71 6.95
C GLY A 282 15.74 19.21 6.79
N TRP A 283 15.09 18.85 5.69
CA TRP A 283 14.61 17.49 5.47
C TRP A 283 15.70 16.43 5.68
N ASN A 284 15.45 15.54 6.64
CA ASN A 284 16.27 14.37 6.90
C ASN A 284 15.37 13.12 6.82
N PRO A 285 15.71 12.11 5.99
CA PRO A 285 14.89 10.91 5.85
C PRO A 285 14.64 10.16 7.15
N LEU A 286 15.64 10.07 8.04
CA LEU A 286 15.48 9.37 9.31
C LEU A 286 14.57 10.14 10.26
N PHE A 287 14.67 11.47 10.28
CA PHE A 287 13.74 12.29 11.05
C PHE A 287 12.32 12.22 10.49
N ALA A 288 12.15 12.12 9.17
CA ALA A 288 10.85 11.84 8.55
C ALA A 288 10.28 10.49 8.99
N VAL A 289 11.09 9.42 9.02
CA VAL A 289 10.67 8.12 9.56
C VAL A 289 10.22 8.25 11.01
N ILE A 290 11.02 8.90 11.86
CA ILE A 290 10.70 9.09 13.29
C ILE A 290 9.40 9.88 13.45
N ALA A 291 9.24 10.99 12.73
CA ALA A 291 8.04 11.82 12.77
C ALA A 291 6.78 11.03 12.40
N MET A 292 6.83 10.25 11.32
CA MET A 292 5.68 9.44 10.89
C MET A 292 5.42 8.25 11.83
N VAL A 293 6.45 7.69 12.47
CA VAL A 293 6.28 6.68 13.53
C VAL A 293 5.60 7.28 14.75
N ILE A 294 5.96 8.50 15.17
CA ILE A 294 5.27 9.23 16.24
C ILE A 294 3.79 9.42 15.88
N GLY A 295 3.52 9.88 14.65
CA GLY A 295 2.15 10.02 14.14
C GLY A 295 1.38 8.70 14.18
N LEU A 296 2.00 7.59 13.75
CA LEU A 296 1.39 6.26 13.83
C LEU A 296 1.09 5.86 15.28
N ILE A 297 2.04 6.01 16.20
CA ILE A 297 1.86 5.66 17.62
C ILE A 297 0.66 6.40 18.22
N LEU A 298 0.49 7.69 17.92
CA LEU A 298 -0.65 8.48 18.40
C LEU A 298 -1.99 7.93 17.87
N VAL A 299 -2.03 7.45 16.62
CA VAL A 299 -3.22 6.81 16.06
C VAL A 299 -3.50 5.47 16.73
N ILE A 300 -2.46 4.67 17.02
CA ILE A 300 -2.60 3.37 17.68
C ILE A 300 -3.26 3.48 19.06
N PHE A 301 -2.98 4.55 19.81
CA PHE A 301 -3.62 4.77 21.11
C PHE A 301 -5.10 5.16 21.02
N GLN A 302 -5.57 5.62 19.85
CA GLN A 302 -6.95 6.10 19.67
C GLN A 302 -7.84 5.11 18.94
N ARG A 303 -7.27 4.28 18.06
CA ARG A 303 -8.01 3.38 17.18
C ARG A 303 -7.18 2.17 16.77
N GLU A 304 -7.87 1.17 16.22
CA GLU A 304 -7.20 -0.03 15.72
C GLU A 304 -6.20 0.27 14.60
N VAL A 305 -5.08 -0.47 14.58
CA VAL A 305 -4.10 -0.46 13.49
C VAL A 305 -4.71 -1.05 12.21
N LEU A 306 -4.69 -0.25 11.15
CA LEU A 306 -5.07 -0.66 9.79
C LEU A 306 -3.82 -0.82 8.92
N SER A 307 -3.85 -1.75 7.97
CA SER A 307 -2.67 -2.16 7.20
C SER A 307 -2.07 -1.02 6.37
N TRP A 308 -2.92 -0.18 5.77
CA TRP A 308 -2.49 0.94 4.94
C TRP A 308 -1.83 2.09 5.73
N TYR A 309 -1.91 2.11 7.07
CA TYR A 309 -1.18 3.11 7.86
C TYR A 309 0.34 2.99 7.69
N PHE A 310 0.85 1.82 7.26
CA PHE A 310 2.27 1.69 6.99
C PHE A 310 2.73 2.41 5.72
N LEU A 311 1.81 2.77 4.82
CA LEU A 311 2.10 3.65 3.68
C LEU A 311 2.67 5.00 4.11
N TRP A 312 2.44 5.41 5.36
CA TRP A 312 2.90 6.69 5.91
C TRP A 312 4.41 6.70 6.16
N ILE A 313 4.99 5.52 6.41
CA ILE A 313 6.37 5.38 6.91
C ILE A 313 7.29 4.79 5.84
N ILE A 314 6.83 3.76 5.12
CA ILE A 314 7.67 3.04 4.15
C ILE A 314 8.31 3.91 3.05
N PRO A 315 7.69 5.01 2.53
CA PRO A 315 8.34 5.85 1.54
C PRO A 315 9.61 6.52 2.08
N PHE A 316 9.67 6.87 3.36
CA PHE A 316 10.86 7.45 3.98
C PHE A 316 11.89 6.40 4.37
N ILE A 317 11.47 5.18 4.73
CA ILE A 317 12.39 4.04 4.92
C ILE A 317 13.11 3.71 3.61
N ALA A 318 12.42 3.82 2.48
CA ALA A 318 13.00 3.65 1.15
C ALA A 318 14.09 4.69 0.81
N LEU A 319 14.15 5.81 1.52
CA LEU A 319 15.21 6.81 1.38
C LEU A 319 16.45 6.53 2.26
N VAL A 320 16.40 5.51 3.13
CA VAL A 320 17.53 5.04 3.95
C VAL A 320 17.83 3.53 3.78
N PRO A 321 17.91 3.03 2.54
CA PRO A 321 18.05 1.61 2.24
C PRO A 321 19.30 0.94 2.83
N GLN A 322 20.35 1.72 3.10
CA GLN A 322 21.60 1.31 3.74
C GLN A 322 21.40 0.84 5.19
N ARG A 323 20.35 1.30 5.88
CA ARG A 323 19.99 0.89 7.24
C ARG A 323 19.27 -0.47 7.22
N LYS A 324 20.04 -1.54 6.98
CA LYS A 324 19.54 -2.92 6.77
C LYS A 324 18.54 -3.40 7.84
N TYR A 325 18.75 -3.07 9.12
CA TYR A 325 17.85 -3.49 10.20
C TYR A 325 16.51 -2.77 10.17
N ILE A 326 16.48 -1.47 9.80
CA ILE A 326 15.23 -0.74 9.58
C ILE A 326 14.45 -1.38 8.43
N VAL A 327 15.13 -1.72 7.32
CA VAL A 327 14.49 -2.38 6.18
C VAL A 327 13.94 -3.77 6.54
N TRP A 328 14.67 -4.55 7.34
CA TRP A 328 14.21 -5.87 7.79
C TRP A 328 12.98 -5.77 8.70
N LEU A 329 13.02 -4.88 9.69
CA LEU A 329 11.88 -4.64 10.59
C LEU A 329 10.67 -4.10 9.82
N ALA A 330 10.88 -3.19 8.87
CA ALA A 330 9.85 -2.68 7.98
C ALA A 330 9.21 -3.78 7.13
N THR A 331 10.02 -4.69 6.59
CA THR A 331 9.54 -5.83 5.79
C THR A 331 8.71 -6.78 6.65
N ALA A 332 9.15 -7.07 7.87
CA ALA A 332 8.43 -7.92 8.81
C ALA A 332 7.11 -7.29 9.28
N PHE A 333 7.11 -6.00 9.60
CA PHE A 333 5.90 -5.29 9.99
C PHE A 333 4.89 -5.23 8.84
N SER A 334 5.36 -4.93 7.62
CA SER A 334 4.55 -4.99 6.40
C SER A 334 3.91 -6.38 6.19
N LEU A 335 4.68 -7.46 6.36
CA LEU A 335 4.15 -8.83 6.28
C LEU A 335 3.07 -9.07 7.35
N GLY A 336 3.36 -8.69 8.60
CA GLY A 336 2.43 -8.86 9.71
C GLY A 336 1.11 -8.13 9.50
N LEU A 337 1.17 -6.92 8.94
CA LEU A 337 -0.03 -6.13 8.61
C LEU A 337 -0.88 -6.81 7.52
N LEU A 338 -0.29 -7.36 6.47
CA LEU A 338 -1.06 -8.09 5.46
C LEU A 338 -1.63 -9.41 6.01
N LEU A 339 -0.91 -10.10 6.89
CA LEU A 339 -1.44 -11.31 7.55
C LEU A 339 -2.71 -11.04 8.38
N ARG A 340 -3.00 -9.78 8.76
CA ARG A 340 -4.23 -9.39 9.46
C ARG A 340 -5.50 -9.64 8.63
N TYR A 341 -5.41 -9.79 7.30
CA TYR A 341 -6.56 -10.13 6.46
C TYR A 341 -6.93 -11.61 6.50
N ALA A 342 -5.97 -12.51 6.74
CA ALA A 342 -6.19 -13.95 6.76
C ALA A 342 -7.31 -14.42 7.72
N PRO A 343 -7.39 -13.97 9.00
CA PRO A 343 -8.46 -14.41 9.89
C PRO A 343 -9.85 -14.01 9.42
N TYR A 344 -10.01 -12.82 8.81
CA TYR A 344 -11.30 -12.41 8.22
C TYR A 344 -11.65 -13.24 6.98
N LEU A 345 -10.67 -13.52 6.10
CA LEU A 345 -10.90 -14.38 4.94
C LEU A 345 -11.39 -15.77 5.38
N TYR A 346 -10.83 -16.30 6.47
CA TYR A 346 -11.17 -17.63 6.98
C TYR A 346 -12.54 -17.65 7.70
N LEU A 347 -12.79 -16.71 8.61
CA LEU A 347 -13.96 -16.73 9.50
C LEU A 347 -15.15 -15.93 8.95
N GLY A 348 -14.91 -14.88 8.18
CA GLY A 348 -15.95 -14.02 7.60
C GLY A 348 -16.55 -12.97 8.51
N HIS A 349 -15.99 -12.78 9.69
CA HIS A 349 -16.37 -11.72 10.62
C HIS A 349 -15.13 -11.14 11.30
N TRP A 350 -15.30 -10.02 12.00
CA TRP A 350 -14.24 -9.36 12.78
C TRP A 350 -14.32 -9.64 14.28
N ASN A 351 -15.32 -10.41 14.73
CA ASN A 351 -15.52 -10.80 16.13
C ASN A 351 -14.41 -11.76 16.62
N ASP A 352 -14.34 -11.98 17.93
CA ASP A 352 -13.40 -12.93 18.54
C ASP A 352 -13.44 -14.31 17.85
N PRO A 353 -12.27 -14.95 17.62
CA PRO A 353 -10.92 -14.61 18.12
C PRO A 353 -10.08 -13.70 17.21
N VAL A 354 -10.69 -13.05 16.21
CA VAL A 354 -9.97 -12.28 15.17
C VAL A 354 -9.06 -11.17 15.72
N PRO A 355 -9.48 -10.33 16.69
CA PRO A 355 -8.62 -9.27 17.22
C PRO A 355 -7.32 -9.80 17.84
N THR A 356 -7.39 -10.92 18.57
CA THR A 356 -6.24 -11.61 19.16
C THR A 356 -5.30 -12.13 18.08
N ILE A 357 -5.84 -12.81 17.06
CA ILE A 357 -5.03 -13.31 15.92
C ILE A 357 -4.33 -12.16 15.21
N LYS A 358 -5.05 -11.07 14.92
CA LYS A 358 -4.49 -9.85 14.29
C LYS A 358 -3.29 -9.31 15.07
N THR A 359 -3.37 -9.30 16.40
CA THR A 359 -2.26 -8.88 17.27
C THR A 359 -1.05 -9.78 17.09
N TRP A 360 -1.22 -11.10 17.21
CA TRP A 360 -0.14 -12.07 17.06
C TRP A 360 0.53 -12.04 15.69
N VAL A 361 -0.25 -12.04 14.61
CA VAL A 361 0.31 -12.03 13.25
C VAL A 361 1.03 -10.72 12.92
N THR A 362 0.69 -9.63 13.61
CA THR A 362 1.40 -8.35 13.46
C THR A 362 2.73 -8.36 14.22
N THR A 363 2.76 -8.88 15.46
CA THR A 363 3.93 -8.80 16.35
C THR A 363 4.95 -9.91 16.11
N ALA A 364 4.51 -11.13 15.81
CA ALA A 364 5.39 -12.29 15.69
C ALA A 364 6.48 -12.12 14.60
N PRO A 365 6.20 -11.62 13.38
CA PRO A 365 7.25 -11.37 12.39
C PRO A 365 8.31 -10.37 12.86
N ILE A 366 7.89 -9.34 13.60
CA ILE A 366 8.81 -8.31 14.13
C ILE A 366 9.72 -8.92 15.19
N LEU A 367 9.14 -9.64 16.16
CA LEU A 367 9.90 -10.32 17.22
C LEU A 367 10.89 -11.32 16.64
N PHE A 368 10.49 -12.09 15.63
CA PHE A 368 11.38 -13.01 14.92
C PHE A 368 12.59 -12.29 14.29
N VAL A 369 12.36 -11.16 13.61
CA VAL A 369 13.47 -10.37 13.03
C VAL A 369 14.37 -9.76 14.11
N ILE A 370 13.81 -9.29 15.23
CA ILE A 370 14.60 -8.79 16.37
C ILE A 370 15.53 -9.89 16.91
N LEU A 371 14.99 -11.11 17.10
CA LEU A 371 15.77 -12.27 17.54
C LEU A 371 16.88 -12.61 16.53
N LEU A 372 16.59 -12.62 15.23
CA LEU A 372 17.58 -12.86 14.18
C LEU A 372 18.70 -11.81 14.18
N ILE A 373 18.37 -10.54 14.41
CA ILE A 373 19.36 -9.46 14.52
C ILE A 373 20.25 -9.70 15.75
N GLY A 374 19.67 -10.02 16.90
CA GLY A 374 20.42 -10.32 18.14
C GLY A 374 21.39 -11.48 17.97
N VAL A 375 20.93 -12.61 17.42
CA VAL A 375 21.77 -13.80 17.13
C VAL A 375 22.92 -13.44 16.19
N LYS A 376 22.63 -12.67 15.13
CA LYS A 376 23.65 -12.26 14.15
C LYS A 376 24.74 -11.38 14.75
N GLU A 377 24.38 -10.43 15.61
CA GLU A 377 25.37 -9.57 16.28
C GLU A 377 26.24 -10.39 17.23
N ILE A 378 25.65 -11.30 18.02
CA ILE A 378 26.40 -12.20 18.92
C ILE A 378 27.42 -13.03 18.14
N LEU A 379 27.01 -13.65 17.03
CA LEU A 379 27.92 -14.44 16.19
C LEU A 379 29.04 -13.59 15.58
N THR A 380 28.72 -12.37 15.14
CA THR A 380 29.71 -11.46 14.56
C THR A 380 30.74 -11.00 15.60
N HIS A 381 30.30 -10.72 16.83
CA HIS A 381 31.19 -10.40 17.95
C HIS A 381 32.11 -11.57 18.31
N ARG A 382 31.60 -12.80 18.37
CA ARG A 382 32.42 -14.00 18.64
C ARG A 382 33.51 -14.23 17.59
N VAL A 383 33.18 -14.08 16.31
CA VAL A 383 34.16 -14.24 15.21
C VAL A 383 35.23 -13.13 15.22
N ARG A 384 34.87 -11.90 15.63
CA ARG A 384 35.86 -10.82 15.82
C ARG A 384 36.77 -11.09 17.01
N ALA A 385 36.20 -11.54 18.13
CA ALA A 385 36.97 -11.90 19.33
C ALA A 385 37.94 -13.05 19.06
N SER A 386 37.54 -14.08 18.29
CA SER A 386 38.42 -15.20 17.92
C SER A 386 39.54 -14.81 16.95
N ARG A 387 39.31 -13.82 16.06
CA ARG A 387 40.35 -13.30 15.16
C ARG A 387 41.38 -12.40 15.85
N ASN A 388 40.97 -11.69 16.90
CA ASN A 388 41.86 -10.83 17.68
C ASN A 388 42.62 -11.59 18.78
N SER A 389 42.34 -12.88 18.98
CA SER A 389 43.00 -13.75 19.97
C SER A 389 43.88 -14.84 19.32
N SER A 390 44.03 -14.81 18.00
CA SER A 390 45.07 -15.56 17.28
C SER A 390 46.39 -14.77 17.34
N PRO A 391 47.47 -15.32 17.94
CA PRO A 391 48.78 -14.65 18.04
C PRO A 391 49.45 -14.42 16.69
#